data_AF-A0A329CUR4-F1
#
_entry.id   AF-A0A329CUR4-F1
#
_cell.length_a   1.000
_cell.length_b   1.000
_cell.length_c   1.000
_cell.angle_alpha   90.00
_cell.angle_beta   90.00
_cell.angle_gamma   90.00
#
_symmetry.space_group_name_H-M   'P 1'
#
loop_
_entity.id
_entity.type
_entity.pdbx_description
1 polymer ?
#
loop_
_entity_poly.entity_id
_entity_poly.type
_entity_poly.pdbx_seq_one_letter_code
_entity_poly.pdbx_strand_id
1 'polypeptide(L)'
;MKYDQLKTCIDALKALHQEKHQELGTSVSEELKAVVEEMEDCLQERTDEVEVPHRVSRRALTMLAQALSIVTNLATLAHLFFNSR
;
A
#
# COMPACT_ATOMS: atom_id res chain seq x y z
N MET A 1 -8.28 -6.91 -12.35
CA MET A 1 -8.91 -6.03 -11.32
C MET A 1 -9.51 -4.83 -12.05
N LYS A 2 -10.58 -4.19 -11.56
CA LYS A 2 -11.13 -3.02 -12.27
C LYS A 2 -10.18 -1.82 -12.17
N TYR A 3 -10.11 -1.01 -13.22
CA TYR A 3 -9.31 0.23 -13.26
C TYR A 3 -9.51 1.10 -12.01
N ASP A 4 -10.77 1.40 -11.66
CA ASP A 4 -11.09 2.25 -10.51
C ASP A 4 -10.64 1.66 -9.17
N GLN A 5 -10.66 0.33 -9.05
CA GLN A 5 -10.17 -0.35 -7.86
C GLN A 5 -8.65 -0.23 -7.73
N LEU A 6 -7.93 -0.34 -8.85
CA LEU A 6 -6.47 -0.16 -8.86
C LEU A 6 -6.08 1.26 -8.52
N LYS A 7 -6.77 2.22 -9.12
CA LYS A 7 -6.58 3.64 -8.83
C LYS A 7 -6.81 3.96 -7.35
N THR A 8 -7.91 3.44 -6.78
CA THR A 8 -8.21 3.59 -5.35
C THR A 8 -7.11 2.99 -4.47
N CYS A 9 -6.57 1.81 -4.84
CA CYS A 9 -5.45 1.21 -4.11
C CYS A 9 -4.18 2.07 -4.18
N ILE A 10 -3.85 2.63 -5.35
CA ILE A 10 -2.70 3.51 -5.53
C ILE A 10 -2.84 4.78 -4.69
N ASP A 11 -4.02 5.41 -4.71
CA ASP A 11 -4.30 6.62 -3.94
C ASP A 11 -4.16 6.35 -2.43
N ALA A 12 -4.64 5.20 -1.95
CA ALA A 12 -4.48 4.79 -0.55
C ALA A 12 -3.00 4.55 -0.17
N LEU A 13 -2.20 3.93 -1.04
CA LEU A 13 -0.77 3.70 -0.81
C LEU A 13 0.01 5.02 -0.76
N LYS A 14 -0.34 5.98 -1.63
CA LYS A 14 0.25 7.33 -1.61
C LYS A 14 -0.11 8.09 -0.33
N ALA A 15 -1.38 8.01 0.11
CA ALA A 15 -1.81 8.63 1.35
C ALA A 15 -1.05 8.06 2.56
N LEU A 16 -0.94 6.72 2.64
CA LEU A 16 -0.15 6.04 3.66
C LEU A 16 1.32 6.51 3.65
N HIS A 17 1.92 6.59 2.46
CA HIS A 17 3.30 7.05 2.31
C HIS A 17 3.48 8.49 2.82
N GLN A 18 2.56 9.40 2.50
CA GLN A 18 2.61 10.79 2.95
C GLN A 18 2.39 10.94 4.46
N GLU A 19 1.36 10.28 5.01
CA GLU A 19 1.02 10.36 6.44
C GLU A 19 2.13 9.78 7.32
N LYS A 20 2.77 8.72 6.85
CA LYS A 20 3.71 7.91 7.63
C LYS A 20 5.15 8.01 7.17
N HIS A 21 5.46 8.93 6.26
CA HIS A 21 6.82 9.11 5.71
C HIS A 21 7.91 9.22 6.79
N GLN A 22 7.62 9.87 7.92
CA GLN A 22 8.59 10.02 9.02
C GLN A 22 8.77 8.76 9.86
N GLU A 23 7.73 7.90 9.91
CA GLU A 23 7.73 6.64 10.66
C GLU A 23 8.29 5.49 9.80
N LEU A 24 8.03 5.52 8.50
CA LEU A 24 8.56 4.58 7.52
C LEU A 24 10.06 4.86 7.31
N GLY A 25 10.92 3.91 7.68
CA GLY A 25 12.35 4.02 7.39
C GLY A 25 12.63 4.22 5.90
N THR A 26 13.77 4.84 5.55
CA THR A 26 14.13 5.24 4.18
C THR A 26 13.97 4.11 3.16
N SER A 27 14.38 2.89 3.50
CA SER A 27 14.27 1.72 2.60
C SER A 27 12.82 1.30 2.34
N VAL A 28 11.94 1.36 3.35
CA VAL A 28 10.51 1.03 3.21
C VAL A 28 9.80 2.12 2.39
N SER A 29 10.21 3.37 2.57
CA SER A 29 9.71 4.53 1.82
C SER A 29 10.06 4.45 0.33
N GLU A 30 11.31 4.13 -0.02
CA GLU A 30 11.77 3.96 -1.41
C GLU A 30 11.09 2.77 -2.10
N GLU A 31 10.98 1.65 -1.40
CA GLU A 31 10.35 0.43 -1.92
C GLU A 31 8.84 0.63 -2.15
N LEU A 32 8.15 1.32 -1.24
CA LEU A 32 6.74 1.69 -1.41
C LEU A 32 6.54 2.59 -2.63
N LYS A 33 7.44 3.56 -2.85
CA LYS A 33 7.41 4.43 -4.04
C LYS A 33 7.57 3.63 -5.34
N ALA A 34 8.53 2.71 -5.39
CA ALA A 34 8.74 1.86 -6.56
C ALA A 34 7.53 0.98 -6.88
N VAL A 35 6.87 0.44 -5.85
CA VAL A 35 5.64 -0.35 -6.02
C VAL A 35 4.49 0.52 -6.55
N VAL A 36 4.34 1.74 -6.05
CA VAL A 36 3.33 2.68 -6.55
C VAL A 36 3.57 3.00 -8.02
N GLU A 37 4.81 3.28 -8.42
CA GLU A 37 5.17 3.55 -9.83
C GLU A 37 4.84 2.34 -10.73
N GLU A 38 5.20 1.11 -10.32
CA GLU A 38 4.86 -0.11 -11.08
C GLU A 38 3.35 -0.33 -11.20
N MET A 39 2.56 0.04 -10.18
CA MET A 39 1.10 -0.05 -10.21
C MET A 39 0.47 1.05 -11.11
N GLU A 40 1.07 2.23 -11.17
CA GLU A 40 0.68 3.30 -12.09
C GLU A 40 0.96 2.97 -13.55
N ASP A 41 2.08 2.29 -13.83
CA ASP A 41 2.39 1.81 -15.17
C ASP A 41 1.32 0.81 -15.66
N CYS A 42 0.79 -0.02 -14.76
CA CYS A 42 -0.33 -0.91 -15.08
C CYS A 42 -1.61 -0.15 -15.48
N LEU A 43 -1.78 1.11 -15.07
CA LEU A 43 -2.93 1.95 -15.45
C LEU A 43 -2.78 2.60 -16.84
N GLN A 44 -1.58 2.60 -17.45
CA GLN A 44 -1.34 3.30 -18.71
C GLN A 44 -2.12 2.70 -19.89
N GLU A 45 -2.52 1.42 -19.82
CA GLU A 45 -3.22 0.75 -20.91
C GLU A 45 -4.69 1.21 -21.09
N ARG A 46 -5.24 2.04 -20.18
CA ARG A 46 -6.61 2.62 -20.25
C ARG A 46 -7.71 1.62 -20.67
N THR A 47 -7.64 0.41 -20.16
CA THR A 47 -8.67 -0.63 -20.30
C THR A 47 -9.51 -0.72 -19.02
N ASP A 48 -10.79 -1.09 -19.16
CA ASP A 48 -11.70 -1.27 -18.01
C ASP A 48 -11.20 -2.35 -17.03
N GLU A 49 -10.52 -3.35 -17.58
CA GLU A 49 -9.80 -4.37 -16.84
C GLU A 49 -8.30 -4.11 -16.88
N VAL A 50 -7.69 -4.05 -15.70
CA VAL A 50 -6.26 -3.92 -15.53
C VAL A 50 -5.67 -5.24 -15.04
N GLU A 51 -4.65 -5.69 -15.76
CA GLU A 51 -3.85 -6.85 -15.37
C GLU A 51 -2.66 -6.38 -14.55
N VAL A 52 -2.77 -6.50 -13.22
CA VAL A 52 -1.64 -6.23 -12.33
C VAL A 52 -0.82 -7.51 -12.22
N PRO A 53 0.48 -7.50 -12.58
CA PRO A 53 1.31 -8.69 -12.49
C PRO A 53 1.34 -9.20 -11.05
N HIS A 54 1.21 -10.52 -10.86
CA HIS A 54 1.19 -11.14 -9.52
C HIS A 54 2.41 -10.74 -8.66
N ARG A 55 3.57 -10.49 -9.28
CA ARG A 55 4.78 -10.01 -8.58
C ARG A 55 4.55 -8.66 -7.90
N VAL A 56 3.85 -7.73 -8.57
CA VAL A 56 3.57 -6.38 -8.10
C VAL A 56 2.57 -6.44 -6.95
N SER A 57 1.47 -7.18 -7.13
CA SER A 57 0.46 -7.40 -6.08
C SER A 57 1.06 -8.01 -4.82
N ARG A 58 1.95 -9.01 -4.96
CA ARG A 58 2.62 -9.64 -3.81
C ARG A 58 3.56 -8.67 -3.10
N ARG A 59 4.31 -7.86 -3.85
CA ARG A 59 5.24 -6.88 -3.31
C ARG A 59 4.50 -5.77 -2.56
N ALA A 60 3.39 -5.27 -3.13
CA ALA A 60 2.50 -4.31 -2.47
C ALA A 60 1.93 -4.83 -1.13
N LEU A 61 1.46 -6.08 -1.10
CA LEU A 61 0.97 -6.71 0.14
C LEU A 61 2.07 -6.84 1.20
N THR A 62 3.28 -7.26 0.81
CA THR A 62 4.42 -7.32 1.72
C THR A 62 4.74 -5.94 2.29
N MET A 63 4.72 -4.90 1.45
CA MET A 63 5.00 -3.53 1.90
C MET A 63 3.93 -2.99 2.84
N LEU A 64 2.65 -3.26 2.56
CA LEU A 64 1.57 -2.92 3.48
C LEU A 64 1.73 -3.59 4.84
N ALA A 65 2.09 -4.88 4.86
CA ALA A 65 2.34 -5.59 6.12
C ALA A 65 3.53 -5.01 6.90
N GLN A 66 4.62 -4.64 6.21
CA GLN A 66 5.78 -3.99 6.84
C GLN A 66 5.45 -2.59 7.34
N ALA A 67 4.76 -1.78 6.53
CA ALA A 67 4.31 -0.45 6.93
C ALA A 67 3.38 -0.54 8.14
N LEU A 68 2.39 -1.44 8.15
CA LEU A 68 1.55 -1.69 9.32
C LEU A 68 2.39 -2.10 10.54
N SER A 69 3.37 -2.99 10.39
CA SER A 69 4.23 -3.38 11.52
C SER A 69 5.04 -2.22 12.11
N ILE A 70 5.35 -1.19 11.31
CA ILE A 70 6.11 -0.01 11.74
C ILE A 70 5.20 1.04 12.36
N VAL A 71 4.07 1.28 11.69
CA VAL A 71 3.14 2.39 11.96
C VAL A 71 2.16 2.06 13.08
N THR A 72 1.78 0.79 13.21
CA THR A 72 0.87 0.36 14.28
C THR A 72 1.68 -0.09 15.48
N ASN A 73 1.63 0.69 16.56
CA ASN A 73 1.97 0.19 17.88
C ASN A 73 1.12 -1.06 18.13
N LEU A 74 1.75 -2.19 18.43
CA LEU A 74 1.08 -3.46 18.73
C LEU A 74 0.00 -3.27 19.83
N ALA A 75 0.25 -2.34 20.77
CA ALA A 75 -0.71 -1.96 21.80
C ALA A 75 -1.97 -1.28 21.21
N THR A 76 -1.84 -0.45 20.18
CA THR A 76 -2.97 0.19 19.50
C THR A 76 -3.79 -0.83 18.70
N LEU A 77 -3.15 -1.79 18.03
CA LEU A 77 -3.84 -2.91 17.38
C LEU A 77 -4.58 -3.78 18.39
N ALA A 78 -3.94 -4.15 19.50
CA ALA A 78 -4.58 -4.90 20.57
C ALA A 78 -5.75 -4.11 21.17
N HIS A 79 -5.61 -2.80 21.34
CA HIS A 79 -6.69 -1.97 21.86
C HIS A 79 -7.86 -1.85 20.86
N LEU A 80 -7.58 -1.73 19.56
CA LEU A 80 -8.63 -1.68 18.53
C LEU A 80 -9.30 -3.04 18.32
N PHE A 81 -8.60 -4.16 18.47
CA PHE A 81 -9.19 -5.50 18.30
C PHE A 81 -9.88 -6.04 19.55
N PHE A 82 -9.34 -5.79 20.75
CA PHE A 82 -9.88 -6.34 22.00
C PHE A 82 -10.79 -5.37 22.76
N ASN A 83 -10.72 -4.06 22.49
CA ASN A 83 -11.50 -3.04 23.21
C ASN A 83 -12.41 -2.18 22.31
N SER A 84 -12.62 -2.54 21.04
CA SER A 84 -13.71 -1.93 20.25
C SER A 84 -15.05 -2.54 20.67
N ARG A 85 -15.74 -1.87 21.59
CA ARG A 85 -17.17 -2.03 21.84
C ARG A 85 -17.94 -0.90 21.18
#